data_AF-A0A925SKK8-F1
#
_entry.id   AF-A0A925SKK8-F1
#
_cell.length_a   1.000
_cell.length_b   1.000
_cell.length_c   1.000
_cell.angle_alpha   90.00
_cell.angle_beta   90.00
_cell.angle_gamma   90.00
#
_symmetry.space_group_name_H-M   'P 1'
#
loop_
_entity.id
_entity.type
_entity.pdbx_description
1 polymer ?
#
loop_
_entity_poly.entity_id
_entity_poly.type
_entity_poly.pdbx_seq_one_letter_code
_entity_poly.pdbx_strand_id
1 'polypeptide(L)'
;MQLPRLLIALLPLFPCAATAVPLDHVDPFLGTLGEGNTYPGVTVPFGFIQVSPDTGKGSGASGYKFNKNIDGFSQQHISGMAGPALGQLSLFPLTGELVKPADISSTGKSAESATPGYYTVTLAPWDVKVELTATRHVAFHRYTFPAHDQ
;
A
#
# COMPACT_ATOMS: atom_id res chain seq x y z
N MET A 1 1.93 45.65 -60.00
CA MET A 1 2.56 45.10 -58.77
C MET A 1 1.54 45.16 -57.64
N GLN A 2 0.84 44.06 -57.35
CA GLN A 2 -0.07 43.91 -56.21
C GLN A 2 0.47 42.78 -55.35
N LEU A 3 0.81 43.08 -54.10
CA LEU A 3 1.26 42.09 -53.10
C LEU A 3 0.02 41.47 -52.43
N PRO A 4 -0.09 40.14 -52.26
CA PRO A 4 -1.21 39.56 -51.54
C PRO A 4 -0.98 39.70 -50.03
N ARG A 5 -1.99 40.19 -49.31
CA ARG A 5 -2.01 40.24 -47.85
C ARG A 5 -2.26 38.83 -47.30
N LEU A 6 -1.28 38.27 -46.59
CA LEU A 6 -1.39 37.00 -45.89
C LEU A 6 -2.15 37.21 -44.57
N LEU A 7 -3.36 36.64 -44.46
CA LEU A 7 -4.16 36.65 -43.24
C LEU A 7 -3.70 35.47 -42.36
N ILE A 8 -3.06 35.73 -41.22
CA ILE A 8 -2.71 34.70 -40.24
C ILE A 8 -3.95 34.45 -39.37
N ALA A 9 -4.60 33.30 -39.56
CA ALA A 9 -5.67 32.85 -38.67
C ALA A 9 -5.04 32.28 -37.38
N LEU A 10 -5.30 32.94 -36.25
CA LEU A 10 -4.88 32.48 -34.93
C LEU A 10 -5.82 31.35 -34.49
N LEU A 11 -5.34 30.10 -34.56
CA LEU A 11 -6.08 28.92 -34.09
C LEU A 11 -6.15 28.96 -32.54
N PRO A 12 -7.33 28.85 -31.91
CA PRO A 12 -7.40 28.75 -30.46
C PRO A 12 -6.80 27.43 -29.99
N LEU A 13 -5.72 27.51 -29.20
CA LEU A 13 -5.23 26.38 -28.41
C LEU A 13 -6.32 26.04 -27.39
N PHE A 14 -7.04 24.93 -27.59
CA PHE A 14 -7.86 24.36 -26.54
C PHE A 14 -6.93 23.73 -25.49
N PRO A 15 -6.91 24.21 -24.23
CA PRO A 15 -6.19 23.53 -23.18
C PRO A 15 -6.87 22.17 -22.95
N CYS A 16 -6.12 21.09 -23.17
CA CYS A 16 -6.51 19.74 -22.81
C CYS A 16 -6.63 19.70 -21.28
N ALA A 17 -7.84 19.77 -20.74
CA ALA A 17 -8.07 19.52 -19.33
C ALA A 17 -7.74 18.04 -19.06
N ALA A 18 -6.74 17.79 -18.20
CA ALA A 18 -6.43 16.46 -17.74
C ALA A 18 -7.67 15.89 -17.02
N THR A 19 -8.29 14.87 -17.58
CA THR A 19 -9.40 14.15 -16.95
C THR A 19 -8.86 13.38 -15.76
N ALA A 20 -9.42 13.61 -14.57
CA ALA A 20 -9.09 12.84 -13.37
C ALA A 20 -9.26 11.33 -13.65
N VAL A 21 -8.27 10.53 -13.26
CA VAL A 21 -8.31 9.08 -13.47
C VAL A 21 -9.15 8.49 -12.34
N PRO A 22 -10.10 7.56 -12.58
CA PRO A 22 -10.96 7.02 -11.51
C PRO A 22 -10.22 6.43 -10.30
N LEU A 23 -8.97 5.99 -10.50
CA LEU A 23 -8.10 5.48 -9.44
C LEU A 23 -7.71 6.55 -8.41
N ASP A 24 -7.66 7.82 -8.80
CA ASP A 24 -7.29 8.95 -7.94
C ASP A 24 -8.32 9.20 -6.82
N HIS A 25 -9.51 8.60 -6.93
CA HIS A 25 -10.58 8.70 -5.94
C HIS A 25 -10.57 7.59 -4.89
N VAL A 26 -9.70 6.59 -5.02
CA VAL A 26 -9.66 5.44 -4.10
C VAL A 26 -8.65 5.70 -2.99
N ASP A 27 -9.14 5.70 -1.74
CA ASP A 27 -8.31 5.71 -0.53
C ASP A 27 -8.43 4.35 0.20
N PRO A 28 -7.39 3.48 0.11
CA PRO A 28 -7.39 2.18 0.77
C PRO A 28 -7.39 2.22 2.30
N PHE A 29 -7.14 3.38 2.93
CA PHE A 29 -7.17 3.50 4.38
C PHE A 29 -8.59 3.71 4.93
N LEU A 30 -9.56 4.04 4.09
CA LEU A 30 -10.95 4.20 4.53
C LEU A 30 -11.51 2.89 5.08
N GLY A 31 -11.98 2.92 6.33
CA GLY A 31 -12.51 1.75 7.03
C GLY A 31 -11.45 0.87 7.71
N THR A 32 -10.18 1.28 7.74
CA THR A 32 -9.11 0.57 8.47
C THR A 32 -9.06 0.93 9.97
N LEU A 33 -9.86 1.91 10.39
CA LEU A 33 -10.10 2.23 11.80
C LEU A 33 -11.52 1.83 12.22
N GLY A 34 -11.72 1.68 13.53
CA GLY A 34 -13.02 1.30 14.11
C GLY A 34 -13.52 -0.05 13.58
N GLU A 35 -14.81 -0.13 13.29
CA GLU A 35 -15.52 -1.37 12.93
C GLU A 35 -15.56 -1.66 11.42
N GLY A 36 -14.89 -0.86 10.58
CA GLY A 36 -14.89 -1.08 9.14
C GLY A 36 -14.23 -2.40 8.75
N ASN A 37 -13.19 -2.81 9.49
CA ASN A 37 -12.47 -4.08 9.29
C ASN A 37 -12.00 -4.27 7.83
N THR A 38 -11.47 -3.22 7.21
CA THR A 38 -10.80 -3.31 5.90
C THR A 38 -9.28 -3.30 6.07
N TYR A 39 -8.53 -3.49 4.97
CA TYR A 39 -7.07 -3.47 4.97
C TYR A 39 -6.55 -2.57 3.83
N PRO A 40 -5.40 -1.91 4.00
CA PRO A 40 -4.81 -1.01 2.99
C PRO A 40 -3.90 -1.74 2.01
N GLY A 41 -3.69 -3.04 2.19
CA GLY A 41 -2.87 -3.88 1.33
C GLY A 41 -3.37 -4.01 -0.10
N VAL A 42 -2.59 -4.72 -0.90
CA VAL A 42 -2.76 -4.79 -2.34
C VAL A 42 -3.52 -6.04 -2.75
N THR A 43 -4.55 -5.83 -3.57
CA THR A 43 -5.19 -6.87 -4.36
C THR A 43 -5.59 -6.32 -5.72
N VAL A 44 -5.58 -7.18 -6.74
CA VAL A 44 -6.25 -6.90 -8.02
C VAL A 44 -7.75 -7.19 -7.86
N PRO A 45 -8.64 -6.67 -8.73
CA PRO A 45 -10.05 -6.99 -8.66
C PRO A 45 -10.31 -8.52 -8.62
N PHE A 46 -10.89 -8.97 -7.50
CA PHE A 46 -11.19 -10.37 -7.20
C PHE A 46 -9.93 -11.27 -7.16
N GLY A 47 -8.79 -10.72 -6.73
CA GLY A 47 -7.53 -11.45 -6.55
C GLY A 47 -7.62 -12.48 -5.43
N PHE A 48 -6.94 -13.61 -5.61
CA PHE A 48 -6.75 -14.58 -4.53
C PHE A 48 -5.77 -14.05 -3.49
N ILE A 49 -4.70 -13.41 -3.95
CA ILE A 49 -3.76 -12.69 -3.11
C ILE A 49 -4.33 -11.34 -2.70
N GLN A 50 -4.20 -11.08 -1.41
CA GLN A 50 -4.63 -9.87 -0.72
C GLN A 50 -3.50 -9.57 0.27
N VAL A 51 -2.36 -9.11 -0.24
CA VAL A 51 -1.14 -8.94 0.57
C VAL A 51 -1.21 -7.63 1.34
N SER A 52 -1.07 -7.66 2.66
CA SER A 52 -1.28 -6.47 3.51
C SER A 52 -0.38 -6.48 4.74
N PRO A 53 -0.06 -5.31 5.34
CA PRO A 53 0.43 -5.25 6.71
C PRO A 53 -0.54 -5.89 7.70
N ASP A 54 0.01 -6.57 8.70
CA ASP A 54 -0.67 -7.07 9.89
C ASP A 54 -0.30 -6.20 11.09
N THR A 55 -1.26 -5.93 11.98
CA THR A 55 -1.05 -5.20 13.23
C THR A 55 -1.40 -6.03 14.47
N GLY A 56 -1.37 -7.36 14.34
CA GLY A 56 -1.52 -8.31 15.42
C GLY A 56 -2.89 -8.37 16.08
N LYS A 57 -2.89 -8.79 17.36
CA LYS A 57 -4.12 -9.05 18.14
C LYS A 57 -5.04 -7.83 18.20
N GLY A 58 -6.35 -8.06 18.09
CA GLY A 58 -7.36 -7.01 18.15
C GLY A 58 -7.54 -6.23 16.84
N SER A 59 -6.94 -6.68 15.74
CA SER A 59 -7.08 -6.01 14.43
C SER A 59 -8.29 -6.48 13.61
N GLY A 60 -9.11 -7.38 14.17
CA GLY A 60 -10.28 -7.92 13.48
C GLY A 60 -9.92 -8.87 12.34
N ALA A 61 -10.87 -9.06 11.42
CA ALA A 61 -10.72 -9.98 10.29
C ALA A 61 -9.67 -9.54 9.25
N SER A 62 -9.47 -8.23 9.13
CA SER A 62 -8.60 -7.68 8.10
C SER A 62 -7.12 -7.66 8.47
N GLY A 63 -6.75 -8.12 9.67
CA GLY A 63 -5.37 -8.15 10.14
C GLY A 63 -4.79 -6.76 10.49
N TYR A 64 -5.45 -5.66 10.10
CA TYR A 64 -4.87 -4.31 10.17
C TYR A 64 -5.75 -3.28 10.88
N LYS A 65 -5.11 -2.43 11.71
CA LYS A 65 -5.67 -1.18 12.24
C LYS A 65 -4.68 -0.04 12.03
N PHE A 66 -5.16 1.07 11.47
CA PHE A 66 -4.30 2.18 11.07
C PHE A 66 -3.44 2.75 12.21
N ASN A 67 -3.97 2.83 13.42
CA ASN A 67 -3.30 3.41 14.59
C ASN A 67 -2.42 2.41 15.37
N LYS A 68 -2.14 1.23 14.81
CA LYS A 68 -1.34 0.19 15.47
C LYS A 68 -0.02 -0.06 14.72
N ASN A 69 0.89 -0.65 15.48
CA ASN A 69 2.17 -1.14 15.01
C ASN A 69 2.01 -2.37 14.12
N ILE A 70 2.89 -2.51 13.13
CA ILE A 70 2.91 -3.61 12.18
C ILE A 70 3.77 -4.75 12.72
N ASP A 71 3.26 -5.97 12.73
CA ASP A 71 4.00 -7.18 13.15
C ASP A 71 4.23 -8.19 12.02
N GLY A 72 3.75 -7.88 10.81
CA GLY A 72 3.79 -8.82 9.70
C GLY A 72 3.36 -8.23 8.38
N PHE A 73 3.65 -8.97 7.31
CA PHE A 73 3.00 -8.82 6.02
C PHE A 73 2.58 -10.20 5.53
N SER A 74 1.31 -10.54 5.73
CA SER A 74 0.74 -11.81 5.29
C SER A 74 0.09 -11.72 3.90
N GLN A 75 -0.15 -12.89 3.30
CA GLN A 75 -0.46 -13.03 1.87
C GLN A 75 -1.96 -12.99 1.57
N GLN A 76 -2.80 -13.19 2.59
CA GLN A 76 -4.24 -13.31 2.45
C GLN A 76 -4.96 -12.62 3.61
N HIS A 77 -5.95 -11.81 3.27
CA HIS A 77 -6.78 -11.07 4.19
C HIS A 77 -8.25 -11.14 3.75
N ILE A 78 -9.16 -10.69 4.59
CA ILE A 78 -10.58 -10.54 4.25
C ILE A 78 -11.05 -9.14 4.67
N SER A 79 -11.85 -8.50 3.82
CA SER A 79 -12.32 -7.13 4.04
C SER A 79 -13.78 -7.12 4.51
N GLY A 80 -14.06 -6.40 5.60
CA GLY A 80 -15.41 -6.14 6.12
C GLY A 80 -15.97 -7.22 7.05
N MET A 81 -15.22 -8.29 7.36
CA MET A 81 -15.68 -9.35 8.26
C MET A 81 -15.47 -8.96 9.74
N ALA A 82 -16.40 -9.38 10.60
CA ALA A 82 -16.39 -9.00 12.01
C ALA A 82 -15.45 -9.85 12.91
N GLY A 83 -15.02 -11.04 12.45
CA GLY A 83 -14.21 -11.97 13.24
C GLY A 83 -12.88 -12.33 12.57
N PRO A 84 -11.82 -12.70 13.33
CA PRO A 84 -10.50 -12.97 12.78
C PRO A 84 -10.54 -14.10 11.74
N ALA A 85 -9.90 -13.88 10.59
CA ALA A 85 -9.77 -14.86 9.53
C ALA A 85 -8.50 -14.58 8.71
N LEU A 86 -7.96 -15.63 8.08
CA LEU A 86 -6.78 -15.56 7.22
C LEU A 86 -5.51 -15.06 7.95
N GLY A 87 -4.61 -14.34 7.28
CA GLY A 87 -3.33 -13.89 7.85
C GLY A 87 -2.16 -14.89 7.71
N GLN A 88 -2.27 -15.86 6.79
CA GLN A 88 -1.26 -16.90 6.62
C GLN A 88 0.00 -16.40 5.90
N LEU A 89 1.13 -17.05 6.19
CA LEU A 89 2.45 -16.79 5.59
C LEU A 89 2.91 -15.35 5.78
N SER A 90 3.00 -14.92 7.05
CA SER A 90 3.55 -13.62 7.40
C SER A 90 5.06 -13.57 7.18
N LEU A 91 5.51 -12.53 6.49
CA LEU A 91 6.91 -12.19 6.29
C LEU A 91 7.20 -10.89 7.02
N PHE A 92 8.38 -10.77 7.63
CA PHE A 92 8.79 -9.54 8.29
C PHE A 92 10.28 -9.25 8.02
N PRO A 93 10.61 -8.12 7.38
CA PRO A 93 11.99 -7.73 7.17
C PRO A 93 12.52 -6.97 8.40
N LEU A 94 13.72 -7.31 8.86
CA LEU A 94 14.36 -6.66 9.99
C LEU A 94 15.88 -6.56 9.81
N THR A 95 16.48 -5.60 10.51
CA THR A 95 17.93 -5.42 10.66
C THR A 95 18.38 -5.80 12.07
N GLY A 96 19.67 -6.09 12.25
CA GLY A 96 20.22 -6.43 13.57
C GLY A 96 19.95 -7.88 13.99
N GLU A 97 19.76 -8.09 15.28
CA GLU A 97 19.55 -9.43 15.84
C GLU A 97 18.18 -10.02 15.49
N LEU A 98 18.17 -11.33 15.21
CA LEU A 98 16.94 -12.06 14.97
C LEU A 98 16.09 -12.11 16.26
N VAL A 99 14.90 -11.56 16.17
CA VAL A 99 13.87 -11.68 17.21
C VAL A 99 12.98 -12.89 16.95
N LYS A 100 12.37 -13.45 18.00
CA LYS A 100 11.39 -14.53 17.82
C LYS A 100 10.14 -13.96 17.14
N PRO A 101 9.44 -14.76 16.32
CA PRO A 101 8.23 -14.29 15.63
C PRO A 101 7.16 -13.68 16.55
N ALA A 102 7.02 -14.20 17.77
CA ALA A 102 6.05 -13.69 18.75
C ALA A 102 6.41 -12.30 19.31
N ASP A 103 7.66 -11.88 19.16
CA ASP A 103 8.21 -10.62 19.67
C ASP A 103 8.38 -9.57 18.55
N ILE A 104 8.02 -9.92 17.31
CA ILE A 104 8.06 -9.00 16.16
C ILE A 104 6.95 -7.96 16.32
N SER A 105 7.34 -6.69 16.34
CA SER A 105 6.41 -5.56 16.20
C SER A 105 7.20 -4.30 15.89
N SER A 106 6.79 -3.55 14.87
CA SER A 106 7.30 -2.20 14.66
C SER A 106 7.07 -1.38 15.92
N THR A 107 8.03 -0.57 16.32
CA THR A 107 7.79 0.42 17.39
C THR A 107 7.22 1.73 16.85
N GLY A 108 7.13 1.83 15.52
CA GLY A 108 6.44 2.88 14.81
C GLY A 108 6.49 2.62 13.30
N LYS A 109 5.65 3.34 12.57
CA LYS A 109 5.64 3.37 11.12
C LYS A 109 5.62 4.80 10.62
N SER A 110 6.31 5.06 9.52
CA SER A 110 6.37 6.35 8.87
C SER A 110 6.27 6.19 7.36
N ALA A 111 5.91 7.27 6.66
CA ALA A 111 5.74 7.28 5.20
C ALA A 111 4.82 6.14 4.69
N GLU A 112 3.80 5.78 5.47
CA GLU A 112 2.81 4.79 5.08
C GLU A 112 1.89 5.38 4.00
N SER A 113 1.75 4.66 2.89
CA SER A 113 0.91 5.07 1.77
C SER A 113 0.38 3.86 1.02
N ALA A 114 -0.82 4.00 0.47
CA ALA A 114 -1.49 2.95 -0.27
C ALA A 114 -2.28 3.57 -1.43
N THR A 115 -2.22 2.93 -2.58
CA THR A 115 -3.03 3.22 -3.77
C THR A 115 -3.47 1.91 -4.42
N PRO A 116 -4.46 1.91 -5.31
CA PRO A 116 -4.81 0.71 -6.05
C PRO A 116 -3.59 0.07 -6.73
N GLY A 117 -3.24 -1.15 -6.31
CA GLY A 117 -2.11 -1.91 -6.86
C GLY A 117 -0.77 -1.73 -6.15
N TYR A 118 -0.67 -0.86 -5.13
CA TYR A 118 0.60 -0.61 -4.46
C TYR A 118 0.45 -0.15 -3.00
N TYR A 119 1.33 -0.64 -2.13
CA TYR A 119 1.42 -0.24 -0.73
C TYR A 119 2.89 -0.02 -0.35
N THR A 120 3.16 0.97 0.50
CA THR A 120 4.51 1.23 1.04
C THR A 120 4.45 1.69 2.49
N VAL A 121 5.49 1.35 3.26
CA VAL A 121 5.71 1.84 4.63
C VAL A 121 7.18 1.76 5.01
N THR A 122 7.64 2.64 5.88
CA THR A 122 8.94 2.52 6.54
C THR A 122 8.75 2.08 7.98
N LEU A 123 9.48 1.03 8.39
CA LEU A 123 9.35 0.41 9.71
C LEU A 123 10.43 0.90 10.68
N ALA A 124 10.01 1.46 11.81
CA ALA A 124 10.88 1.66 12.96
C ALA A 124 10.81 0.43 13.90
N PRO A 125 11.91 0.05 14.57
CA PRO A 125 13.21 0.71 14.60
C PRO A 125 14.18 0.24 13.50
N TRP A 126 13.76 -0.68 12.61
CA TRP A 126 14.69 -1.35 11.67
C TRP A 126 15.12 -0.51 10.47
N ASP A 127 14.47 0.63 10.24
CA ASP A 127 14.70 1.53 9.12
C ASP A 127 14.58 0.85 7.74
N VAL A 128 13.67 -0.12 7.65
CA VAL A 128 13.42 -0.86 6.41
C VAL A 128 12.19 -0.30 5.72
N LYS A 129 12.36 0.12 4.46
CA LYS A 129 11.24 0.44 3.58
C LYS A 129 10.68 -0.84 2.97
N VAL A 130 9.38 -1.04 3.13
CA VAL A 130 8.61 -2.15 2.57
C VAL A 130 7.69 -1.64 1.48
N GLU A 131 7.70 -2.31 0.33
CA GLU A 131 6.84 -2.00 -0.80
C GLU A 131 6.20 -3.30 -1.31
N LEU A 132 4.89 -3.26 -1.55
CA LEU A 132 4.08 -4.42 -1.93
C LEU A 132 3.32 -4.15 -3.22
N THR A 133 3.21 -5.17 -4.06
CA THR A 133 2.24 -5.23 -5.17
C THR A 133 1.80 -6.67 -5.39
N ALA A 134 0.74 -6.89 -6.15
CA ALA A 134 0.21 -8.24 -6.38
C ALA A 134 -0.38 -8.43 -7.77
N THR A 135 -0.32 -9.67 -8.24
CA THR A 135 -1.16 -10.18 -9.32
C THR A 135 -2.32 -10.98 -8.72
N ARG A 136 -3.09 -11.69 -9.54
CA ARG A 136 -4.20 -12.52 -9.07
C ARG A 136 -3.77 -13.59 -8.05
N HIS A 137 -2.57 -14.16 -8.18
CA HIS A 137 -2.12 -15.30 -7.35
C HIS A 137 -0.71 -15.15 -6.76
N VAL A 138 -0.03 -14.03 -6.99
CA VAL A 138 1.36 -13.81 -6.53
C VAL A 138 1.47 -12.43 -5.89
N ALA A 139 2.08 -12.36 -4.70
CA ALA A 139 2.55 -11.11 -4.12
C ALA A 139 4.03 -10.86 -4.46
N PHE A 140 4.37 -9.61 -4.67
CA PHE A 140 5.74 -9.14 -4.82
C PHE A 140 6.06 -8.23 -3.64
N HIS A 141 7.19 -8.49 -3.00
CA HIS A 141 7.72 -7.70 -1.90
C HIS A 141 9.05 -7.10 -2.34
N ARG A 142 9.23 -5.79 -2.15
CA ARG A 142 10.52 -5.13 -2.24
C ARG A 142 10.86 -4.54 -0.88
N TYR A 143 12.01 -4.96 -0.36
CA TYR A 143 12.55 -4.48 0.91
C TYR A 143 13.81 -3.68 0.62
N THR A 144 13.82 -2.41 1.04
CA THR A 144 15.02 -1.57 0.97
C THR A 144 15.56 -1.41 2.38
N PHE A 145 16.71 -2.02 2.62
CA PHE A 145 17.42 -1.96 3.89
C PHE A 145 18.34 -0.73 3.93
N PRO A 146 18.64 -0.18 5.11
CA PRO A 146 19.62 0.90 5.25
C PRO A 146 21.00 0.40 4.80
N ALA A 147 21.85 1.32 4.37
CA ALA A 147 23.25 1.01 4.11
C ALA A 147 23.90 0.49 5.40
N HIS A 148 24.67 -0.58 5.29
CA HIS A 148 25.41 -1.14 6.42
C HIS A 148 26.87 -1.27 6.00
N ASP A 149 27.76 -0.65 6.79
CA ASP A 149 29.19 -0.93 6.73
C ASP A 149 29.36 -2.27 7.43
N GLN A 150 29.67 -3.34 6.68
CA GLN A 150 29.90 -4.68 7.23
C GLN A 150 31.00 -4.67 8.29
#